data_AF-A0A3N5RHM4-F1
#
_entry.id   AF-A0A3N5RHM4-F1
#
_cell.length_a   1.000
_cell.length_b   1.000
_cell.length_c   1.000
_cell.angle_alpha   90.00
_cell.angle_beta   90.00
_cell.angle_gamma   90.00
#
_symmetry.space_group_name_H-M   'P 1'
#
loop_
_entity.id
_entity.type
_entity.pdbx_description
1 polymer ?
#
loop_
_entity_poly.entity_id
_entity_poly.type
_entity_poly.pdbx_seq_one_letter_code
_entity_poly.pdbx_strand_id
1 'polypeptide(L)'
;MPATKISELMKVDRNTIYNDLKFLYRQALCDYNLEDMSLDEILEKQLVGLEAQRDRLGIYLSDAKDVTSKVTIERLIADIHFRLLTTVEKINYNTVQFYDQIIKAVNNTAKNKKLDVRFTSLFELREISMDSRVDLNKLKEDTLNGKRGMRSPV
;
A
#
# COMPACT_ATOMS: atom_id res chain seq x y z
N MET A 1 -0.73 25.64 17.80
CA MET A 1 -0.01 24.36 18.04
C MET A 1 -0.88 23.43 18.88
N PRO A 2 -0.81 22.11 18.71
CA PRO A 2 -1.63 21.15 19.46
C PRO A 2 -1.51 21.31 20.98
N ALA A 3 -0.28 21.50 21.49
CA ALA A 3 -0.01 21.68 22.91
C ALA A 3 -0.73 22.89 23.54
N THR A 4 -0.90 23.99 22.80
CA THR A 4 -1.58 25.19 23.29
C THR A 4 -3.07 24.92 23.52
N LYS A 5 -3.75 24.31 22.53
CA LYS A 5 -5.18 23.96 22.65
C LYS A 5 -5.43 22.94 23.75
N ILE A 6 -4.56 21.93 23.89
CA ILE A 6 -4.66 20.91 24.92
C ILE A 6 -4.44 21.53 26.32
N SER A 7 -3.44 22.39 26.46
CA SER A 7 -3.17 23.15 27.69
C SER A 7 -4.37 23.98 28.13
N GLU A 8 -5.02 24.69 27.19
CA GLU A 8 -6.25 25.45 27.45
C GLU A 8 -7.42 24.56 27.87
N LEU A 9 -7.64 23.44 27.17
CA LEU A 9 -8.70 22.47 27.46
C LEU A 9 -8.54 21.79 28.82
N MET A 10 -7.32 21.36 29.13
CA MET A 10 -7.01 20.60 30.34
C MET A 10 -6.68 21.49 31.54
N LYS A 11 -6.52 22.81 31.32
CA LYS A 11 -6.05 23.77 32.33
C LYS A 11 -4.71 23.36 32.95
N VAL A 12 -3.79 22.88 32.11
CA VAL A 12 -2.44 22.45 32.49
C VAL A 12 -1.42 23.35 31.81
N ASP A 13 -0.25 23.54 32.43
CA ASP A 13 0.84 24.32 31.82
C ASP A 13 1.24 23.79 30.44
N ARG A 14 1.47 24.72 29.50
CA ARG A 14 1.79 24.38 28.10
C ARG A 14 3.10 23.60 27.98
N ASN A 15 4.11 23.90 28.79
CA ASN A 15 5.39 23.21 28.73
C ASN A 15 5.27 21.79 29.25
N THR A 16 4.41 21.55 30.25
CA THR A 16 4.06 20.20 30.70
C THR A 16 3.46 19.38 29.56
N ILE A 17 2.41 19.89 28.90
CA ILE A 17 1.79 19.21 27.75
C ILE A 17 2.81 18.98 26.62
N TYR A 18 3.70 19.95 26.38
CA TYR A 18 4.73 19.83 25.35
C TYR A 18 5.73 18.71 25.67
N ASN A 19 6.19 18.63 26.92
CA ASN A 19 7.10 17.59 27.37
C ASN A 19 6.45 16.20 27.31
N ASP A 20 5.19 16.10 27.72
CA ASP A 20 4.42 14.86 27.65
C ASP A 20 4.26 14.38 26.21
N LEU A 21 3.88 15.27 25.29
CA LEU A 21 3.80 14.93 23.86
C LEU A 21 5.15 14.44 23.33
N LYS A 22 6.25 15.12 23.68
CA LYS A 22 7.59 14.72 23.26
C LYS A 22 7.96 13.33 23.79
N PHE A 23 7.62 13.04 25.04
CA PHE A 23 7.83 11.73 25.64
C PHE A 23 7.01 10.64 24.93
N LEU A 24 5.72 10.88 24.71
CA LEU A 24 4.81 9.95 24.04
C LEU A 24 5.25 9.65 22.60
N TYR A 25 5.67 10.67 21.84
CA TYR A 25 6.20 10.46 20.49
C TYR A 25 7.50 9.64 20.51
N ARG A 26 8.38 9.87 21.48
CA ARG A 26 9.60 9.08 21.62
C ARG A 26 9.29 7.63 21.96
N GLN A 27 8.36 7.39 22.88
CA GLN A 27 7.93 6.04 23.23
C GLN A 27 7.28 5.33 22.05
N ALA A 28 6.41 6.02 21.31
CA ALA A 28 5.80 5.51 20.10
C ALA A 28 6.84 5.17 19.01
N LEU A 29 7.98 5.86 18.96
CA LEU A 29 9.09 5.51 18.07
C LEU A 29 9.88 4.29 18.58
N CYS A 30 10.08 4.14 19.90
CA CYS A 30 10.70 2.95 20.47
C CYS A 30 9.87 1.68 20.23
N ASP A 31 8.55 1.82 20.10
CA ASP A 31 7.66 0.74 19.72
C ASP A 31 7.89 0.23 18.27
N TYR A 32 8.67 0.97 17.46
CA TYR A 32 9.15 0.57 16.14
C TYR A 32 10.66 0.30 16.20
N ASN A 33 11.06 -0.89 16.66
CA ASN A 33 12.41 -1.39 16.44
C ASN A 33 12.64 -1.72 14.95
N LEU A 34 13.20 -0.75 14.21
CA LEU A 34 13.45 -0.85 12.77
C LEU A 34 14.48 -1.93 12.39
N GLU A 35 15.28 -2.41 13.34
CA GLU A 35 16.28 -3.45 13.09
C GLU A 35 15.67 -4.86 13.15
N ASP A 36 14.60 -5.03 13.93
CA ASP A 36 13.97 -6.34 14.19
C ASP A 36 12.56 -6.48 13.59
N MET A 37 11.92 -5.40 13.13
CA MET A 37 10.62 -5.47 12.45
C MET A 37 10.74 -5.40 10.94
N SER A 38 10.04 -6.33 10.29
CA SER A 38 9.77 -6.29 8.87
C SER A 38 8.87 -5.08 8.51
N LEU A 39 8.94 -4.67 7.24
CA LEU A 39 8.07 -3.62 6.72
C LEU A 39 6.58 -3.98 6.90
N ASP A 40 6.22 -5.24 6.74
CA ASP A 40 4.84 -5.72 6.88
C ASP A 40 4.35 -5.57 8.32
N GLU A 41 5.16 -5.89 9.33
CA GLU A 41 4.81 -5.71 10.74
C GLU A 41 4.63 -4.23 11.11
N ILE A 42 5.48 -3.35 10.56
CA ILE A 42 5.36 -1.89 10.76
C ILE A 42 4.04 -1.39 10.16
N LEU A 43 3.72 -1.84 8.95
CA LEU A 43 2.49 -1.47 8.24
C LEU A 43 1.25 -2.00 8.96
N GLU A 44 1.25 -3.26 9.37
CA GLU A 44 0.17 -3.89 10.12
C GLU A 44 -0.11 -3.11 11.41
N LYS A 45 0.93 -2.79 12.18
CA LYS A 45 0.80 -2.00 13.40
C LYS A 45 0.20 -0.61 13.16
N GLN A 46 0.56 0.05 12.05
CA GLN A 46 -0.03 1.32 11.67
C GLN A 46 -1.49 1.20 11.23
N LEU A 47 -1.83 0.17 10.45
CA LEU A 47 -3.20 -0.10 10.00
C LEU A 47 -4.11 -0.34 11.21
N VAL A 48 -3.73 -1.25 12.11
CA VAL A 48 -4.47 -1.55 13.35
C VAL A 48 -4.64 -0.29 14.20
N GLY A 49 -3.60 0.53 14.33
CA GLY A 49 -3.67 1.79 15.08
C GLY A 49 -4.67 2.79 14.49
N LEU A 50 -4.70 2.93 13.17
CA LEU A 50 -5.64 3.79 12.46
C LEU A 50 -7.08 3.26 12.53
N GLU A 51 -7.29 1.95 12.40
CA GLU A 51 -8.60 1.32 12.54
C GLU A 51 -9.15 1.51 13.96
N ALA A 52 -8.34 1.27 14.99
CA ALA A 52 -8.76 1.50 16.37
C ALA A 52 -9.11 2.97 16.65
N GLN A 53 -8.42 3.93 16.01
CA GLN A 53 -8.78 5.35 16.09
C GLN A 53 -10.11 5.65 15.38
N ARG A 54 -10.31 5.10 14.19
CA ARG A 54 -11.58 5.21 13.45
C ARG A 54 -12.74 4.69 14.29
N ASP A 55 -12.59 3.52 14.90
CA ASP A 55 -13.65 2.89 15.67
C ASP A 55 -14.01 3.72 16.92
N ARG A 56 -13.01 4.26 17.62
CA ARG A 56 -13.22 5.22 18.72
C ARG A 56 -13.96 6.48 18.26
N LEU A 57 -13.58 7.04 17.12
CA LEU A 57 -14.28 8.19 16.54
C LEU A 57 -15.72 7.83 16.15
N GLY A 58 -15.98 6.61 15.70
CA GLY A 58 -17.33 6.11 15.42
C GLY A 58 -18.22 6.13 16.66
N ILE A 59 -17.69 5.72 17.81
CA ILE A 59 -18.39 5.82 19.11
C ILE A 59 -18.64 7.29 19.48
N TYR A 60 -17.63 8.15 19.33
CA TYR A 60 -17.83 9.58 19.62
C TYR A 60 -18.84 10.24 18.67
N LEU A 61 -18.93 9.77 17.42
CA LEU A 61 -19.92 10.25 16.46
C LEU A 61 -21.35 9.86 16.86
N SER A 62 -21.56 8.65 17.38
CA SER A 62 -22.88 8.23 17.86
C SER A 62 -23.33 9.04 19.07
N ASP A 63 -22.39 9.42 19.94
CA ASP A 63 -22.69 10.11 21.20
C ASP A 63 -22.77 11.64 21.04
N ALA A 64 -22.22 12.19 19.95
CA ALA A 64 -22.23 13.62 19.69
C ALA A 64 -23.66 14.15 19.47
N LYS A 65 -24.02 15.23 20.19
CA LYS A 65 -25.36 15.83 20.11
C LYS A 65 -25.44 16.98 19.12
N ASP A 66 -24.38 17.77 18.99
CA ASP A 66 -24.36 18.94 18.12
C ASP A 66 -23.81 18.62 16.73
N VAL A 67 -24.35 19.31 15.72
CA VAL A 67 -24.01 19.08 14.30
C VAL A 67 -22.54 19.40 14.02
N THR A 68 -21.98 20.42 14.67
CA THR A 68 -20.60 20.85 14.45
C THR A 68 -19.60 19.78 14.87
N SER A 69 -19.81 19.16 16.04
CA SER A 69 -19.00 18.03 16.51
C SER A 69 -19.14 16.83 15.61
N LYS A 70 -20.36 16.49 15.17
CA LYS A 70 -20.59 15.39 14.22
C LYS A 70 -19.79 15.58 12.93
N VAL A 71 -19.92 16.75 12.29
CA VAL A 71 -19.19 17.08 11.05
C VAL A 71 -17.68 17.04 11.27
N THR A 72 -17.20 17.49 12.43
CA THR A 72 -15.77 17.44 12.76
C THR A 72 -15.27 16.01 12.89
N ILE A 73 -16.01 15.15 13.59
CA ILE A 73 -15.65 13.73 13.76
C ILE A 73 -15.71 12.99 12.42
N GLU A 74 -16.73 13.23 11.60
CA GLU A 74 -16.84 12.67 10.25
C GLU A 74 -15.64 13.04 9.37
N ARG A 75 -15.18 14.30 9.42
CA ARG A 75 -13.98 14.73 8.71
C ARG A 75 -12.73 13.97 9.19
N LEU A 76 -12.59 13.75 10.49
CA LEU A 76 -11.46 12.99 11.04
C LEU A 76 -11.50 11.53 10.60
N ILE A 77 -12.68 10.91 10.58
CA ILE A 77 -12.88 9.54 10.06
C ILE A 77 -12.50 9.47 8.58
N ALA A 78 -12.96 10.43 7.77
CA ALA A 78 -12.61 10.49 6.35
C ALA A 78 -11.09 10.63 6.15
N ASP A 79 -10.43 11.47 6.95
CA ASP A 79 -8.97 11.64 6.93
C ASP A 79 -8.23 10.33 7.22
N ILE A 80 -8.72 9.55 8.20
CA ILE A 80 -8.19 8.20 8.48
C ILE A 80 -8.40 7.26 7.29
N HIS A 81 -9.59 7.26 6.68
CA HIS A 81 -9.86 6.43 5.50
C HIS A 81 -8.92 6.74 4.33
N PHE A 82 -8.66 8.02 4.05
CA PHE A 82 -7.71 8.40 3.00
C PHE A 82 -6.29 7.92 3.32
N ARG A 83 -5.86 7.97 4.57
CA ARG A 83 -4.55 7.43 4.99
C ARG A 83 -4.48 5.91 4.83
N LEU A 84 -5.50 5.18 5.26
CA LEU A 84 -5.59 3.72 5.08
C LEU A 84 -5.50 3.35 3.59
N LEU A 85 -6.31 4.01 2.74
CA LEU A 85 -6.30 3.78 1.30
C LEU A 85 -4.93 4.06 0.68
N THR A 86 -4.31 5.19 1.03
CA THR A 86 -2.97 5.56 0.55
C THR A 86 -1.91 4.54 0.96
N THR A 87 -1.99 4.00 2.19
CA THR A 87 -1.07 2.95 2.66
C THR A 87 -1.24 1.69 1.83
N VAL A 88 -2.47 1.23 1.59
CA VAL A 88 -2.75 0.06 0.75
C VAL A 88 -2.26 0.27 -0.69
N GLU A 89 -2.48 1.45 -1.27
CA GLU A 89 -1.98 1.78 -2.61
C GLU A 89 -0.45 1.72 -2.68
N LYS A 90 0.27 2.24 -1.68
CA LYS A 90 1.73 2.16 -1.60
C LYS A 90 2.23 0.72 -1.52
N ILE A 91 1.57 -0.12 -0.71
CA ILE A 91 1.90 -1.55 -0.61
C ILE A 91 1.73 -2.21 -1.98
N ASN A 92 0.56 -2.05 -2.60
CA ASN A 92 0.28 -2.62 -3.91
C ASN A 92 1.30 -2.16 -4.95
N TYR A 93 1.61 -0.86 -4.99
CA TYR A 93 2.61 -0.32 -5.90
C TYR A 93 4.00 -0.95 -5.70
N ASN A 94 4.44 -1.08 -4.45
CA ASN A 94 5.73 -1.69 -4.12
C ASN A 94 5.76 -3.17 -4.52
N THR A 95 4.69 -3.92 -4.26
CA THR A 95 4.57 -5.33 -4.67
C THR A 95 4.69 -5.46 -6.20
N VAL A 96 4.01 -4.60 -6.94
CA VAL A 96 4.07 -4.59 -8.41
C VAL A 96 5.48 -4.29 -8.90
N GLN A 97 6.12 -3.26 -8.36
CA GLN A 97 7.50 -2.93 -8.73
C GLN A 97 8.47 -4.08 -8.44
N PHE A 98 8.31 -4.76 -7.29
CA PHE A 98 9.13 -5.89 -6.92
C PHE A 98 9.03 -7.03 -7.95
N TYR A 99 7.80 -7.42 -8.32
CA TYR A 99 7.60 -8.46 -9.34
C TYR A 99 8.08 -8.04 -10.72
N ASP A 100 7.90 -6.77 -11.11
CA ASP A 100 8.43 -6.26 -12.37
C ASP A 100 9.97 -6.35 -12.42
N GLN A 101 10.65 -6.09 -11.31
CA GLN A 101 12.11 -6.27 -11.23
C GLN A 101 12.50 -7.75 -11.35
N ILE A 102 11.79 -8.66 -10.69
CA ILE A 102 12.01 -10.11 -10.84
C ILE A 102 11.83 -10.53 -12.29
N ILE A 103 10.73 -10.14 -12.94
CA ILE A 103 10.43 -10.49 -14.34
C ILE A 103 11.54 -9.97 -15.27
N LYS A 104 12.00 -8.73 -15.06
CA LYS A 104 13.13 -8.17 -15.82
C LYS A 104 14.41 -9.00 -15.63
N ALA A 105 14.75 -9.38 -14.40
CA ALA A 105 15.93 -10.19 -14.12
C ALA A 105 15.85 -11.59 -14.76
N VAL A 106 14.69 -12.24 -14.67
CA VAL A 106 14.44 -13.56 -15.27
C VAL A 106 14.53 -13.48 -16.80
N ASN A 107 13.89 -12.49 -17.42
CA ASN A 107 13.93 -12.29 -18.87
C ASN A 107 15.34 -12.00 -19.38
N ASN A 108 16.11 -11.18 -18.66
CA ASN A 108 17.52 -10.93 -18.98
C ASN A 108 18.34 -12.22 -18.91
N THR A 109 18.09 -13.06 -17.91
CA THR A 109 18.76 -14.35 -17.77
C THR A 109 18.39 -15.31 -18.90
N ALA A 110 17.10 -15.39 -19.26
CA ALA A 110 16.63 -16.20 -20.39
C ALA A 110 17.27 -15.75 -21.70
N LYS A 111 17.35 -14.44 -21.95
CA LYS A 111 18.03 -13.86 -23.12
C LYS A 111 19.51 -14.23 -23.16
N ASN A 112 20.23 -14.10 -22.04
CA ASN A 112 21.66 -14.43 -21.96
C ASN A 112 21.92 -15.92 -22.20
N LYS A 113 21.01 -16.78 -21.73
CA LYS A 113 21.06 -18.24 -21.93
C LYS A 113 20.43 -18.69 -23.26
N LYS A 114 19.94 -17.77 -24.09
CA LYS A 114 19.24 -18.04 -25.36
C LYS A 114 18.07 -19.01 -25.20
N LEU A 115 17.35 -18.91 -24.09
CA LEU A 115 16.13 -19.69 -23.85
C LEU A 115 14.95 -19.02 -24.57
N ASP A 116 14.12 -19.82 -25.23
CA ASP A 116 12.93 -19.37 -25.96
C ASP A 116 11.74 -19.18 -25.02
N VAL A 117 11.94 -18.38 -23.96
CA VAL A 117 10.91 -18.08 -22.96
C VAL A 117 10.97 -16.60 -22.58
N ARG A 118 9.79 -15.99 -22.45
CA ARG A 118 9.61 -14.62 -21.93
C ARG A 118 8.45 -14.61 -20.95
N PHE A 119 8.71 -14.04 -19.77
CA PHE A 119 7.70 -13.76 -18.78
C PHE A 119 7.20 -12.33 -18.99
N THR A 120 5.90 -12.15 -18.80
CA THR A 120 5.21 -10.87 -19.05
C THR A 120 4.49 -10.50 -17.77
N SER A 121 4.59 -9.25 -17.31
CA SER A 121 3.85 -8.83 -16.12
C SER A 121 2.37 -8.62 -16.43
N LEU A 122 1.52 -8.69 -15.41
CA LEU A 122 0.08 -8.48 -15.58
C LEU A 122 -0.24 -7.04 -16.05
N PHE A 123 0.62 -6.08 -15.70
CA PHE A 123 0.53 -4.69 -16.17
C PHE A 123 0.93 -4.56 -17.63
N GLU A 124 2.03 -5.19 -18.03
CA GLU A 124 2.45 -5.24 -19.43
C GLU A 124 1.37 -5.91 -20.29
N LEU A 125 0.74 -6.98 -19.79
CA LEU A 125 -0.43 -7.58 -20.42
C LEU A 125 -1.62 -6.62 -20.50
N ARG A 126 -1.85 -5.77 -19.50
CA ARG A 126 -2.95 -4.77 -19.49
C ARG A 126 -2.76 -3.67 -20.54
N GLU A 127 -1.53 -3.28 -20.80
CA GLU A 127 -1.19 -2.28 -21.82
C GLU A 127 -1.21 -2.83 -23.25
N ILE A 128 -1.05 -4.15 -23.40
CA ILE A 128 -1.20 -4.83 -24.69
C ILE A 128 -2.67 -4.76 -25.14
N SER A 129 -2.89 -4.27 -26.37
CA SER A 129 -4.23 -4.19 -26.98
C SER A 129 -4.94 -5.55 -26.96
N MET A 130 -6.27 -5.54 -26.89
CA MET A 130 -7.06 -6.78 -26.90
C MET A 130 -6.75 -7.66 -28.12
N ASP A 131 -6.50 -7.06 -29.29
CA ASP A 131 -6.14 -7.78 -30.50
C ASP A 131 -4.79 -8.48 -30.35
N SER A 132 -3.79 -7.79 -29.79
CA SER A 132 -2.47 -8.36 -29.51
C SER A 132 -2.50 -9.45 -28.43
N ARG A 133 -3.47 -9.40 -27.50
CA ARG A 133 -3.71 -10.49 -26.51
C ARG A 133 -4.30 -11.74 -27.16
N VAL A 134 -5.19 -11.57 -28.12
CA VAL A 134 -5.76 -12.70 -28.90
C VAL A 134 -4.65 -13.40 -29.67
N ASP A 135 -3.75 -12.63 -30.30
CA ASP A 135 -2.60 -13.19 -31.01
C ASP A 135 -1.62 -13.90 -30.07
N LEU A 136 -1.33 -13.34 -28.89
CA LEU A 136 -0.51 -13.99 -27.87
C LEU A 136 -1.12 -15.29 -27.35
N ASN A 137 -2.44 -15.32 -27.16
CA ASN A 137 -3.15 -16.53 -26.72
C ASN A 137 -3.13 -17.61 -27.80
N LYS A 138 -3.31 -17.25 -29.08
CA LYS A 138 -3.14 -18.18 -30.21
C LYS A 138 -1.72 -18.74 -30.26
N LEU A 139 -0.71 -17.88 -30.10
CA LEU A 139 0.69 -18.28 -30.10
C LEU A 139 0.98 -19.27 -28.96
N LYS A 140 0.42 -19.02 -27.77
CA LYS A 140 0.50 -19.94 -26.62
C LYS A 140 -0.17 -21.29 -26.90
N GLU A 141 -1.36 -21.31 -27.49
CA GLU A 141 -2.06 -22.54 -27.87
C GLU A 141 -1.29 -23.32 -28.95
N ASP A 142 -0.76 -22.66 -29.98
CA ASP A 142 0.04 -23.29 -31.03
C ASP A 142 1.34 -23.90 -30.49
N THR A 143 1.97 -23.23 -29.53
CA THR A 143 3.19 -23.71 -28.85
C THR A 143 2.90 -24.92 -27.95
N LEU A 144 1.79 -24.90 -27.21
CA LEU A 144 1.35 -26.03 -26.37
C LEU A 144 0.89 -27.24 -27.21
N ASN A 145 0.31 -26.99 -28.38
CA ASN A 145 -0.17 -28.03 -29.30
C ASN A 145 0.91 -28.54 -30.27
N GLY A 146 2.18 -28.16 -30.10
CA GLY A 146 3.32 -28.70 -30.84
C GLY A 146 3.37 -28.36 -32.33
N LYS A 147 2.61 -27.36 -32.80
CA LYS A 147 2.66 -26.92 -34.20
C LYS A 147 3.82 -25.94 -34.40
N ARG A 148 5.05 -26.44 -34.42
CA ARG A 148 6.14 -25.72 -35.10
C ARG A 148 5.76 -25.66 -36.58
N GLY A 149 5.38 -24.47 -37.05
CA GLY A 149 5.20 -24.20 -38.47
C GLY A 149 6.47 -24.59 -39.22
N MET A 150 6.38 -25.68 -39.99
CA MET A 150 7.30 -25.96 -41.08
C MET A 150 7.24 -24.77 -42.03
N ARG A 151 8.30 -23.94 -42.03
CA ARG A 151 8.60 -23.14 -43.22
C ARG A 151 9.02 -24.11 -44.30
N SER A 152 8.20 -24.22 -45.35
CA SER A 152 8.57 -24.94 -46.57
C SER A 152 9.83 -24.31 -47.18
N PRO A 153 10.75 -25.12 -47.73
CA PRO A 153 11.93 -24.61 -48.39
C PRO A 153 11.54 -24.10 -49.79
N VAL A 154 11.93 -22.86 -50.10
CA VAL A 154 12.18 -22.39 -51.46
C VAL A 154 13.53 -21.72 -51.44
#